data_AF-A0A3A5H4Q7-F1
#
_entry.id   AF-A0A3A5H4Q7-F1
#
_cell.length_a   1.000
_cell.length_b   1.000
_cell.length_c   1.000
_cell.angle_alpha   90.00
_cell.angle_beta   90.00
_cell.angle_gamma   90.00
#
_symmetry.space_group_name_H-M   'P 1'
#
loop_
_entity.id
_entity.type
_entity.pdbx_description
1 polymer ?
#
loop_
_entity_poly.entity_id
_entity_poly.type
_entity_poly.pdbx_seq_one_letter_code
_entity_poly.pdbx_strand_id
1 'polypeptide(L)'
;MKFTEREMTVGIDIVAQRMHAALRGPFRKRDAAAAWEGLAAFAKDQRRAAVGEAVIPALLALPERPTVGATPEFTAAEYEAAAEESTRSLLEVRKPGAWEDLSEKKRTRLTRATAALTRSVVEAMPLRQDPDALIVPDDLGGLS
;
A
#
# COMPACT_ATOMS: atom_id res chain seq x y z
N MET A 1 15.54 -5.86 -3.37
CA MET A 1 14.31 -6.06 -2.56
C MET A 1 13.43 -4.81 -2.69
N LYS A 2 12.21 -4.96 -3.24
CA LYS A 2 11.30 -3.84 -3.55
C LYS A 2 10.85 -3.04 -2.31
N PHE A 3 10.22 -3.70 -1.35
CA PHE A 3 9.73 -3.10 -0.10
C PHE A 3 9.96 -4.06 1.07
N THR A 4 10.19 -3.53 2.27
CA THR A 4 10.24 -4.34 3.50
C THR A 4 8.83 -4.61 4.02
N GLU A 5 8.68 -5.67 4.82
CA GLU A 5 7.40 -5.99 5.45
C GLU A 5 6.89 -4.83 6.32
N ARG A 6 7.78 -4.22 7.12
CA ARG A 6 7.45 -3.06 7.95
C ARG A 6 6.95 -1.88 7.12
N GLU A 7 7.61 -1.59 5.99
CA GLU A 7 7.21 -0.51 5.09
C GLU A 7 5.78 -0.73 4.58
N MET A 8 5.50 -1.94 4.07
CA MET A 8 4.18 -2.31 3.57
C MET A 8 3.10 -2.27 4.65
N THR A 9 3.36 -2.85 5.83
CA THR A 9 2.38 -2.88 6.93
C THR A 9 1.99 -1.48 7.37
N VAL A 10 2.96 -0.57 7.53
CA VAL A 10 2.68 0.82 7.92
C VAL A 10 1.93 1.57 6.82
N GLY A 11 2.36 1.43 5.56
CA GLY A 11 1.67 2.08 4.43
C GLY A 11 0.22 1.61 4.27
N ILE A 12 -0.03 0.30 4.40
CA ILE A 12 -1.37 -0.30 4.34
C ILE A 12 -2.25 0.20 5.50
N ASP A 13 -1.73 0.26 6.72
CA ASP A 13 -2.49 0.75 7.88
C ASP A 13 -2.91 2.21 7.70
N ILE A 14 -2.00 3.08 7.28
CA ILE A 14 -2.29 4.51 7.04
C ILE A 14 -3.34 4.67 5.93
N VAL A 15 -3.24 3.89 4.85
CA VAL A 15 -4.22 3.96 3.76
C VAL A 15 -5.58 3.40 4.18
N ALA A 16 -5.62 2.32 4.97
CA ALA A 16 -6.86 1.80 5.54
C ALA A 16 -7.57 2.84 6.42
N GLN A 17 -6.81 3.59 7.23
CA GLN A 17 -7.31 4.73 8.01
C GLN A 17 -7.90 5.82 7.10
N ARG A 18 -7.17 6.24 6.07
CA ARG A 18 -7.61 7.27 5.11
C ARG A 18 -8.87 6.84 4.35
N MET A 19 -8.95 5.58 3.93
CA MET A 19 -10.14 5.03 3.28
C MET A 19 -11.34 5.00 4.23
N HIS A 20 -11.13 4.59 5.50
CA HIS A 20 -12.18 4.66 6.51
C HIS A 20 -12.72 6.08 6.66
N ALA A 21 -11.82 7.07 6.76
CA ALA A 21 -12.20 8.48 6.85
C ALA A 21 -12.98 8.97 5.61
N ALA A 22 -12.54 8.59 4.41
CA ALA A 22 -13.15 9.00 3.15
C ALA A 22 -14.61 8.49 3.01
N LEU A 23 -14.89 7.30 3.53
CA LEU A 23 -16.24 6.70 3.51
C LEU A 23 -17.23 7.37 4.48
N ARG A 24 -16.77 8.19 5.44
CA ARG A 24 -17.63 8.79 6.48
C ARG A 24 -18.43 10.03 6.03
N GLY A 25 -18.35 10.42 4.77
CA GLY A 25 -19.04 11.59 4.23
C GLY A 25 -18.43 12.91 4.72
N PRO A 26 -18.69 14.04 4.04
CA PRO A 26 -17.98 15.30 4.27
C PRO A 26 -18.17 15.89 5.67
N PHE A 27 -19.31 15.64 6.32
CA PHE A 27 -19.66 16.20 7.63
C PHE A 27 -19.05 15.46 8.83
N ARG A 28 -18.52 14.24 8.64
CA ARG A 28 -17.91 13.41 9.70
C ARG A 28 -16.42 13.13 9.45
N LYS A 29 -15.73 14.10 8.85
CA LYS A 29 -14.27 14.03 8.63
C LYS A 29 -13.47 14.42 9.87
N ARG A 30 -13.99 15.32 10.71
CA ARG A 30 -13.29 15.82 11.90
C ARG A 30 -13.15 14.77 13.01
N ASP A 31 -14.09 13.83 13.09
CA ASP A 31 -14.09 12.69 14.02
C ASP A 31 -13.40 11.44 13.45
N ALA A 32 -12.83 11.49 12.25
CA ALA A 32 -12.37 10.29 11.55
C ALA A 32 -11.25 9.53 12.28
N ALA A 33 -10.31 10.25 12.91
CA ALA A 33 -9.23 9.61 13.69
C ALA A 33 -9.80 8.92 14.95
N ALA A 34 -10.66 9.61 15.71
CA ALA A 34 -11.32 9.03 16.87
C ALA A 34 -12.21 7.84 16.49
N ALA A 35 -12.88 7.92 15.33
CA ALA A 35 -13.70 6.85 14.81
C ALA A 35 -12.87 5.62 14.41
N TRP A 36 -11.69 5.82 13.81
CA TRP A 36 -10.76 4.73 13.57
C TRP A 36 -10.31 4.11 14.88
N GLU A 37 -9.92 4.93 15.87
CA GLU A 37 -9.47 4.42 17.16
C GLU A 37 -10.53 3.62 17.90
N GLY A 38 -11.79 4.04 17.80
CA GLY A 38 -12.94 3.33 18.37
C GLY A 38 -13.32 2.03 17.65
N LEU A 39 -12.71 1.67 16.52
CA LEU A 39 -12.97 0.39 15.87
C LEU A 39 -12.38 -0.77 16.69
N ALA A 40 -13.15 -1.85 16.80
CA ALA A 40 -12.63 -3.13 17.28
C ALA A 40 -11.45 -3.60 16.41
N ALA A 41 -10.49 -4.30 17.02
CA ALA A 41 -9.28 -4.79 16.33
C ALA A 41 -9.60 -5.56 15.04
N PHE A 42 -10.54 -6.52 15.12
CA PHE A 42 -11.01 -7.28 13.96
C PHE A 42 -11.53 -6.40 12.81
N ALA A 43 -12.21 -5.30 13.13
CA ALA A 43 -12.72 -4.37 12.12
C ALA A 43 -11.60 -3.53 11.49
N LYS A 44 -10.52 -3.23 12.23
CA LYS A 44 -9.29 -2.64 11.66
C LYS A 44 -8.61 -3.64 10.73
N ASP A 45 -8.51 -4.91 11.14
CA ASP A 45 -7.87 -5.97 10.36
C ASP A 45 -8.57 -6.26 9.04
N GLN A 46 -9.91 -6.31 9.02
CA GLN A 46 -10.67 -6.43 7.77
C GLN A 46 -10.37 -5.30 6.78
N ARG A 47 -10.19 -4.06 7.29
CA ARG A 47 -9.88 -2.91 6.44
C ARG A 47 -8.46 -2.96 5.90
N ARG A 48 -7.50 -3.36 6.73
CA ARG A 48 -6.11 -3.60 6.30
C ARG A 48 -6.04 -4.71 5.26
N ALA A 49 -6.76 -5.82 5.49
CA ALA A 49 -6.84 -6.93 4.55
C ALA A 49 -7.40 -6.50 3.20
N ALA A 50 -8.50 -5.74 3.18
CA ALA A 50 -9.09 -5.22 1.94
C ALA A 50 -8.12 -4.32 1.15
N VAL A 51 -7.33 -3.48 1.84
CA VAL A 51 -6.28 -2.68 1.18
C VAL A 51 -5.15 -3.57 0.69
N GLY A 52 -4.66 -4.48 1.54
CA GLY A 52 -3.55 -5.40 1.23
C GLY A 52 -3.84 -6.30 0.03
N GLU A 53 -5.02 -6.90 -0.04
CA GLU A 53 -5.47 -7.71 -1.17
C GLU A 53 -5.46 -6.94 -2.50
N ALA A 54 -5.78 -5.65 -2.47
CA ALA A 54 -5.81 -4.81 -3.65
C ALA A 54 -4.41 -4.35 -4.10
N VAL A 55 -3.51 -4.06 -3.15
CA VAL A 55 -2.24 -3.36 -3.46
C VAL A 55 -1.01 -4.24 -3.44
N ILE A 56 -0.95 -5.30 -2.63
CA ILE A 56 0.26 -6.12 -2.49
C ILE A 56 0.70 -6.69 -3.84
N PRO A 57 -0.18 -7.28 -4.66
CA PRO A 57 0.22 -7.76 -5.98
C PRO A 57 0.78 -6.65 -6.89
N ALA A 58 0.22 -5.44 -6.85
CA ALA A 58 0.74 -4.30 -7.62
C ALA A 58 2.10 -3.80 -7.09
N LEU A 59 2.29 -3.74 -5.77
CA LEU A 59 3.58 -3.41 -5.15
C LEU A 59 4.68 -4.40 -5.56
N LEU A 60 4.32 -5.68 -5.67
CA LEU A 60 5.25 -6.72 -6.13
C LEU A 60 5.53 -6.64 -7.63
N ALA A 61 4.68 -6.02 -8.43
CA ALA A 61 4.89 -5.82 -9.87
C ALA A 61 5.71 -4.56 -10.19
N LEU A 62 5.71 -3.53 -9.33
CA LEU A 62 6.53 -2.31 -9.51
C LEU A 62 8.02 -2.63 -9.68
N PRO A 63 8.81 -1.85 -10.45
CA PRO A 63 10.25 -2.12 -10.60
C PRO A 63 11.01 -2.04 -9.27
N GLU A 64 12.11 -2.80 -9.15
CA GLU A 64 12.96 -2.69 -7.95
C GLU A 64 13.69 -1.35 -7.91
N ARG A 65 13.43 -0.55 -6.86
CA ARG A 65 14.17 0.67 -6.56
C ARG A 65 14.50 0.74 -5.07
N PRO A 66 15.63 0.16 -4.64
CA PRO A 66 16.12 0.37 -3.29
C PRO A 66 16.48 1.85 -3.10
N THR A 67 15.84 2.52 -2.13
CA THR A 67 16.12 3.93 -1.81
C THR A 67 16.23 4.05 -0.31
N VAL A 68 17.35 4.54 0.23
CA VAL A 68 17.56 4.75 1.66
C VAL A 68 17.26 6.21 1.99
N GLY A 69 16.56 6.46 3.10
CA GLY A 69 16.24 7.82 3.57
C GLY A 69 15.19 8.55 2.73
N ALA A 70 14.63 7.93 1.69
CA ALA A 70 13.59 8.50 0.84
C ALA A 70 12.52 7.43 0.51
N THR A 71 11.33 7.89 0.14
CA THR A 71 10.31 7.03 -0.48
C THR A 71 10.71 6.79 -1.94
N PRO A 72 10.65 5.56 -2.47
CA PRO A 72 10.96 5.29 -3.87
C PRO A 72 9.98 6.01 -4.80
N GLU A 73 10.53 6.60 -5.86
CA GLU A 73 9.75 7.29 -6.88
C GLU A 73 9.41 6.38 -8.06
N PHE A 74 8.16 6.47 -8.50
CA PHE A 74 7.66 5.76 -9.68
C PHE A 74 6.82 6.71 -10.52
N THR A 75 6.89 6.51 -11.84
CA THR A 75 6.06 7.25 -12.79
C THR A 75 4.61 6.77 -12.73
N ALA A 76 3.67 7.61 -13.19
CA ALA A 76 2.27 7.20 -13.30
C ALA A 76 2.10 5.95 -14.19
N ALA A 77 2.86 5.86 -15.28
CA ALA A 77 2.83 4.72 -16.19
C ALA A 77 3.30 3.42 -15.51
N GLU A 78 4.29 3.48 -14.62
CA GLU A 78 4.74 2.31 -13.85
C GLU A 78 3.66 1.83 -12.87
N TYR A 79 2.98 2.75 -12.19
CA TYR A 79 1.85 2.38 -11.33
C TYR A 79 0.69 1.78 -12.13
N GLU A 80 0.36 2.34 -13.29
CA GLU A 80 -0.70 1.82 -14.16
C GLU A 80 -0.35 0.43 -14.72
N ALA A 81 0.87 0.22 -15.19
CA ALA A 81 1.33 -1.08 -15.69
C ALA A 81 1.29 -2.15 -14.59
N ALA A 82 1.85 -1.86 -13.41
CA ALA A 82 1.84 -2.77 -12.27
C ALA A 82 0.40 -3.08 -11.79
N ALA A 83 -0.48 -2.07 -11.79
CA ALA A 83 -1.88 -2.23 -11.42
C ALA A 83 -2.68 -3.07 -12.42
N GLU A 84 -2.45 -2.90 -13.73
CA GLU A 84 -3.10 -3.68 -14.76
C GLU A 84 -2.67 -5.14 -14.71
N GLU A 85 -1.36 -5.40 -14.67
CA GLU A 85 -0.80 -6.74 -14.58
C GLU A 85 -1.35 -7.49 -13.36
N SER A 86 -1.25 -6.88 -12.19
CA SER A 86 -1.72 -7.49 -10.94
C SER A 86 -3.23 -7.72 -10.91
N THR A 87 -4.03 -6.75 -11.37
CA THR A 87 -5.50 -6.90 -11.41
C THR A 87 -5.91 -8.00 -12.37
N ARG A 88 -5.27 -8.08 -13.55
CA ARG A 88 -5.48 -9.15 -14.52
C ARG A 88 -5.16 -10.50 -13.90
N SER A 89 -3.96 -10.67 -13.34
CA SER A 89 -3.55 -11.93 -12.71
C SER A 89 -4.49 -12.37 -11.59
N LEU A 90 -4.92 -11.45 -10.73
CA LEU A 90 -5.88 -11.75 -9.66
C LEU A 90 -7.24 -12.22 -10.19
N LEU A 91 -7.74 -11.60 -11.26
CA LEU A 91 -9.01 -11.98 -11.85
C LEU A 91 -8.91 -13.34 -12.55
N GLU A 92 -7.82 -13.61 -13.27
CA GLU A 92 -7.59 -14.90 -13.92
C GLU A 92 -7.51 -16.06 -12.92
N VAL A 93 -6.88 -15.85 -11.75
CA VAL A 93 -6.86 -16.85 -10.67
C VAL A 93 -8.27 -17.14 -10.14
N ARG A 94 -9.14 -16.13 -10.07
CA ARG A 94 -10.51 -16.28 -9.54
C ARG A 94 -11.45 -16.92 -10.56
N LYS A 95 -11.34 -16.52 -11.82
CA LYS A 95 -12.12 -17.04 -12.94
C LYS A 95 -11.31 -16.82 -14.23
N PRO A 96 -10.90 -17.89 -14.92
CA PRO A 96 -10.23 -17.76 -16.22
C PRO A 96 -11.06 -16.94 -17.22
N GLY A 97 -10.41 -16.02 -17.94
CA GLY A 97 -11.01 -15.10 -18.91
C GLY A 97 -11.79 -13.94 -18.28
N ALA A 98 -11.80 -13.79 -16.96
CA ALA A 98 -12.53 -12.73 -16.30
C ALA A 98 -12.00 -11.34 -16.65
N TRP A 99 -10.71 -11.21 -16.97
CA TRP A 99 -10.17 -9.93 -17.41
C TRP A 99 -10.69 -9.55 -18.80
N GLU A 100 -10.71 -10.50 -19.72
CA GLU A 100 -11.14 -10.33 -21.11
C GLU A 100 -12.66 -10.10 -21.20
N ASP A 101 -13.43 -10.68 -20.29
CA ASP A 101 -14.89 -10.44 -20.14
C ASP A 101 -15.22 -8.99 -19.74
N LEU A 102 -14.26 -8.24 -19.18
CA LEU A 102 -14.47 -6.85 -18.79
C LEU A 102 -14.43 -5.92 -20.00
N SER A 103 -15.40 -4.98 -20.04
CA SER A 103 -15.33 -3.86 -20.97
C SER A 103 -14.08 -3.02 -20.71
N GLU A 104 -13.55 -2.40 -21.77
CA GLU A 104 -12.36 -1.54 -21.69
C GLU A 104 -12.52 -0.45 -20.61
N LYS A 105 -13.68 0.20 -20.55
CA LYS A 105 -14.00 1.20 -19.51
C LYS A 105 -13.87 0.64 -18.09
N LYS A 106 -14.26 -0.62 -17.85
CA LYS A 106 -14.12 -1.25 -16.53
C LYS A 106 -12.65 -1.58 -16.25
N ARG A 107 -11.91 -2.10 -17.22
CA ARG A 107 -10.46 -2.36 -17.12
C ARG A 107 -9.70 -1.08 -16.76
N THR A 108 -9.86 0.00 -17.55
CA THR A 108 -9.24 1.30 -17.27
C THR A 108 -9.58 1.83 -15.88
N ARG A 109 -10.85 1.70 -15.45
CA ARG A 109 -11.26 2.16 -14.12
C ARG A 109 -10.59 1.37 -13.00
N LEU A 110 -10.54 0.05 -13.12
CA LEU A 110 -9.90 -0.83 -12.13
C LEU A 110 -8.39 -0.54 -12.07
N THR A 111 -7.71 -0.51 -13.21
CA THR A 111 -6.28 -0.19 -13.31
C THR A 111 -5.98 1.15 -12.63
N ARG A 112 -6.72 2.21 -12.96
CA ARG A 112 -6.50 3.54 -12.35
C ARG A 112 -6.77 3.57 -10.86
N ALA A 113 -7.81 2.88 -10.39
CA ALA A 113 -8.12 2.81 -8.96
C ALA A 113 -7.02 2.08 -8.19
N THR A 114 -6.58 0.92 -8.68
CA THR A 114 -5.49 0.13 -8.09
C THR A 114 -4.17 0.89 -8.14
N ALA A 115 -3.85 1.57 -9.25
CA ALA A 115 -2.65 2.40 -9.39
C ALA A 115 -2.63 3.55 -8.36
N ALA A 116 -3.74 4.28 -8.24
CA ALA A 116 -3.86 5.39 -7.28
C ALA A 116 -3.77 4.90 -5.82
N LEU A 117 -4.37 3.75 -5.51
CA LEU A 117 -4.30 3.15 -4.18
C LEU A 117 -2.88 2.67 -3.86
N THR A 118 -2.22 2.00 -4.82
CA THR A 118 -0.83 1.53 -4.69
C THR A 118 0.11 2.70 -4.45
N ARG A 119 -0.01 3.77 -5.24
CA ARG A 119 0.74 5.01 -5.03
C ARG A 119 0.51 5.60 -3.64
N SER A 120 -0.74 5.65 -3.18
CA SER A 120 -1.07 6.16 -1.84
C SER A 120 -0.42 5.34 -0.73
N VAL A 121 -0.25 4.03 -0.93
CA VAL A 121 0.45 3.14 0.01
C VAL A 121 1.95 3.44 0.00
N VAL A 122 2.59 3.53 -1.17
CA VAL A 122 4.01 3.88 -1.29
C VAL A 122 4.32 5.23 -0.63
N GLU A 123 3.52 6.26 -0.91
CA GLU A 123 3.65 7.61 -0.31
C GLU A 123 3.43 7.62 1.21
N ALA A 124 2.76 6.61 1.77
CA ALA A 124 2.53 6.48 3.21
C ALA A 124 3.58 5.61 3.91
N MET A 125 4.49 4.95 3.17
CA MET A 125 5.52 4.11 3.77
C MET A 125 6.52 4.98 4.57
N PRO A 126 7.03 4.47 5.69
CA PRO A 126 8.13 5.12 6.41
C PRO A 126 9.37 5.18 5.52
N LEU A 127 10.21 6.18 5.74
CA LEU A 127 11.50 6.29 5.07
C LEU A 127 12.35 5.06 5.39
N ARG A 128 12.89 4.43 4.34
CA ARG A 128 13.73 3.24 4.47
C ARG A 128 14.92 3.56 5.36
N GLN A 129 15.07 2.78 6.41
CA GLN A 129 16.28 2.76 7.22
C GLN A 129 17.36 2.00 6.46
N ASP A 130 18.61 2.43 6.62
CA ASP A 130 19.75 1.73 6.06
C ASP A 130 19.85 0.34 6.71
N PRO A 131 19.73 -0.77 5.95
CA PRO A 131 19.84 -2.11 6.49
C PRO A 131 21.24 -2.42 7.04
N ASP A 132 22.27 -1.67 6.61
CA ASP A 132 23.66 -1.85 7.03
C ASP A 132 24.07 -0.87 8.14
N ALA A 133 23.18 0.05 8.55
CA ALA A 133 23.43 0.90 9.71
C ALA A 133 23.32 0.08 11.00
N LEU A 134 24.46 -0.45 11.45
CA LEU A 134 24.62 -0.92 12.82
C LEU A 134 24.39 0.27 13.77
N ILE A 135 23.19 0.34 14.32
CA ILE A 135 22.90 1.20 15.48
C ILE A 135 23.52 0.49 16.69
N VAL A 136 24.78 0.79 16.97
CA VAL A 136 25.43 0.42 18.22
C VAL A 136 24.90 1.37 19.29
N PRO A 137 24.22 0.88 20.34
CA PRO A 137 23.79 1.75 21.42
C PRO A 137 25.01 2.30 22.20
N ASP A 138 24.94 3.56 22.62
CA ASP A 138 26.04 4.30 23.28
C ASP A 138 26.55 3.66 24.60
N ASP A 139 25.85 2.66 25.15
CA ASP A 139 26.22 1.96 26.38
C ASP A 139 27.32 0.90 26.20
N LEU A 140 27.78 0.65 24.96
CA LEU A 140 28.89 -0.27 24.67
C LEU A 140 30.27 0.41 24.50
N GLY A 141 30.35 1.74 24.59
CA GLY A 141 31.60 2.51 24.35
C GLY A 141 32.46 2.82 25.58
N GLY A 142 32.05 2.41 26.78
CA GLY A 142 32.62 2.86 28.05
C GLY A 142 33.65 1.96 28.73
N LEU A 143 34.40 1.12 28.00
CA LEU A 143 35.46 0.29 28.56
C LEU A 143 36.69 0.23 27.64
N SER A 144 37.47 1.32 27.62
CA SER A 144 38.92 1.25 27.32
C SER A 144 39.64 2.47 27.85
#